data_AF-A0A845K3I2-F1
#
_entry.id   AF-A0A845K3I2-F1
#
_cell.length_a   1.000
_cell.length_b   1.000
_cell.length_c   1.000
_cell.angle_alpha   90.00
_cell.angle_beta   90.00
_cell.angle_gamma   90.00
#
_symmetry.space_group_name_H-M   'P 1'
#
loop_
_entity.id
_entity.type
_entity.pdbx_description
1 polymer ?
#
loop_
_entity_poly.entity_id
_entity_poly.type
_entity_poly.pdbx_seq_one_letter_code
_entity_poly.pdbx_strand_id
1 'polypeptide(L)'
;MANKLSVNNRNSIGRFVQGSSGNPNGRPVGSKNKFTTLKAAFIEAFEEIGGVDNLVEWARCNQTEFYRMLARLMPREIHADVNAGTSLVECLREIEERRAKHEEC
;
A
#
# COMPACT_ATOMS: atom_id res chain seq x y z
N MET A 1 33.50 -14.80 21.24
CA MET A 1 33.29 -13.34 21.10
C MET A 1 34.02 -12.91 19.83
N ALA A 2 33.32 -12.75 18.70
CA ALA A 2 33.95 -12.42 17.43
C ALA A 2 33.99 -10.90 17.24
N ASN A 3 35.21 -10.36 17.18
CA ASN A 3 35.52 -8.93 17.08
C ASN A 3 35.08 -8.41 15.71
N LYS A 4 34.06 -7.55 15.67
CA LYS A 4 33.51 -7.00 14.42
C LYS A 4 34.38 -5.81 13.99
N LEU A 5 35.42 -6.08 13.21
CA LEU A 5 36.25 -5.03 12.60
C LEU A 5 35.32 -4.16 11.73
N SER A 6 35.11 -2.91 12.15
CA SER A 6 34.45 -1.89 11.34
C SER A 6 35.36 -1.60 10.15
N VAL A 7 35.01 -2.15 9.00
CA VAL A 7 35.68 -1.80 7.74
C VAL A 7 35.36 -0.33 7.49
N ASN A 8 36.37 0.53 7.55
CA ASN A 8 36.25 1.95 7.23
C ASN A 8 35.83 2.08 5.77
N ASN A 9 34.53 2.24 5.52
CA ASN A 9 33.94 2.38 4.20
C ASN A 9 33.97 3.82 3.68
N ARG A 10 34.91 4.63 4.19
CA ARG A 10 35.10 6.03 3.84
C ARG A 10 36.44 6.22 3.12
N ASN A 11 36.46 7.06 2.10
CA ASN A 11 37.68 7.45 1.40
C ASN A 11 38.52 8.43 2.25
N SER A 12 39.70 8.81 1.76
CA SER A 12 40.63 9.73 2.44
C SER A 12 40.05 11.13 2.73
N ILE A 13 38.93 11.48 2.09
CA ILE A 13 38.20 12.75 2.27
C ILE A 13 36.99 12.55 3.21
N GLY A 14 36.80 11.34 3.77
CA GLY A 14 35.72 11.01 4.68
C GLY A 14 34.37 10.67 4.01
N ARG A 15 34.30 10.61 2.67
CA ARG A 15 33.07 10.23 1.94
C ARG A 15 32.90 8.72 1.85
N PHE A 16 31.67 8.24 1.93
CA PHE A 16 31.37 6.82 1.70
C PHE A 16 31.74 6.39 0.28
N VAL A 17 32.41 5.24 0.18
CA VAL A 17 32.82 4.66 -1.11
C VAL A 17 31.63 3.93 -1.73
N GLN A 18 31.31 4.25 -2.99
CA GLN A 18 30.25 3.58 -3.75
C GLN A 18 30.53 2.07 -3.81
N GLY A 19 29.52 1.26 -3.50
CA GLY A 19 29.65 -0.21 -3.44
C GLY A 19 30.19 -0.77 -2.11
N SER A 20 30.62 0.09 -1.18
CA SER A 20 31.08 -0.33 0.15
C SER A 20 30.04 -0.02 1.23
N SER A 21 29.24 -1.02 1.59
CA SER A 21 28.31 -0.92 2.72
C SER A 21 29.07 -1.05 4.04
N GLY A 22 28.76 -0.18 5.02
CA GLY A 22 29.29 -0.30 6.39
C GLY A 22 28.73 -1.53 7.12
N ASN A 23 27.72 -2.18 6.53
CA ASN A 23 27.19 -3.46 6.95
C ASN A 23 27.10 -4.39 5.73
N PRO A 24 28.15 -5.19 5.45
CA PRO A 24 28.20 -6.09 4.29
C PRO A 24 27.09 -7.15 4.29
N ASN A 25 26.63 -7.55 5.49
CA ASN A 25 25.58 -8.57 5.65
C ASN A 25 24.16 -7.98 5.55
N GLY A 26 24.04 -6.67 5.32
CA GLY A 26 22.74 -5.99 5.22
C GLY A 26 21.92 -6.06 6.51
N ARG A 27 20.63 -5.74 6.39
CA ARG A 27 19.70 -5.82 7.52
C ARG A 27 19.64 -7.26 8.03
N PRO A 28 19.78 -7.51 9.35
CA PRO A 28 19.75 -8.87 9.89
C PRO A 28 18.47 -9.60 9.48
N VAL A 29 18.64 -10.82 8.97
CA VAL A 29 17.54 -11.72 8.61
C VAL A 29 16.66 -11.95 9.85
N GLY A 30 15.34 -11.85 9.68
CA GLY A 30 14.38 -11.99 10.78
C GLY A 30 14.19 -10.75 11.67
N SER A 31 14.91 -9.64 11.43
CA SER A 31 14.68 -8.41 12.18
C SER A 31 13.29 -7.84 11.93
N LYS A 32 12.44 -7.80 12.97
CA LYS A 32 11.09 -7.25 12.89
C LYS A 32 11.13 -5.77 12.48
N ASN A 33 10.28 -5.40 11.53
CA ASN A 33 10.10 -3.99 11.16
C ASN A 33 9.31 -3.28 12.28
N LYS A 34 9.83 -2.15 12.78
CA LYS A 34 9.19 -1.33 13.82
C LYS A 34 7.73 -1.02 13.49
N PHE A 35 7.44 -0.66 12.23
CA PHE A 35 6.08 -0.34 11.79
C PHE A 35 5.16 -1.57 11.84
N THR A 36 5.66 -2.74 11.44
CA THR A 36 4.89 -3.98 11.52
C THR A 36 4.59 -4.37 12.96
N THR A 37 5.59 -4.24 13.85
CA THR A 37 5.40 -4.51 15.29
C THR A 37 4.42 -3.53 15.94
N LEU A 38 4.52 -2.24 15.60
CA LEU A 38 3.60 -1.22 16.10
C LEU A 38 2.16 -1.50 15.64
N LYS A 39 1.97 -1.84 14.36
CA LYS A 39 0.65 -2.19 13.81
C LYS A 39 0.03 -3.38 14.56
N ALA A 40 0.80 -4.43 14.83
CA ALA A 40 0.32 -5.60 15.56
C ALA A 40 -0.12 -5.23 16.99
N ALA A 41 0.71 -4.49 17.73
CA ALA A 41 0.38 -4.06 19.09
C ALA A 41 -0.88 -3.17 19.13
N PHE A 42 -1.07 -2.30 18.14
CA PHE A 42 -2.28 -1.49 18.05
C PHE A 42 -3.54 -2.31 17.75
N ILE A 43 -3.45 -3.34 16.91
CA ILE A 43 -4.57 -4.24 16.62
C ILE A 43 -4.92 -5.04 17.88
N GLU A 44 -3.92 -5.60 18.57
CA GLU A 44 -4.13 -6.32 19.83
C GLU A 44 -4.81 -5.44 20.89
N ALA A 45 -4.34 -4.22 21.08
CA ALA A 45 -4.95 -3.27 22.01
C ALA A 45 -6.38 -2.89 21.59
N PHE A 46 -6.66 -2.75 20.29
CA PHE A 46 -8.00 -2.46 19.78
C PHE A 46 -8.99 -3.59 20.10
N GLU A 47 -8.59 -4.83 19.89
CA GLU A 47 -9.43 -5.99 20.25
C GLU A 47 -9.63 -6.09 21.77
N GLU A 48 -8.59 -5.83 22.57
CA GLU A 48 -8.64 -5.90 24.03
C GLU A 48 -9.62 -4.89 24.65
N ILE A 49 -9.76 -3.69 24.06
CA ILE A 49 -10.70 -2.67 24.54
C ILE A 49 -12.15 -2.87 24.05
N GLY A 50 -12.45 -3.99 23.38
CA GLY A 50 -13.79 -4.30 22.87
C GLY A 50 -13.99 -4.10 21.37
N GLY A 51 -12.91 -3.84 20.63
CA GLY A 51 -12.88 -3.91 19.17
C GLY A 51 -13.95 -3.06 18.49
N VAL A 52 -14.60 -3.68 17.50
CA VAL A 52 -15.59 -3.01 16.64
C VAL A 52 -16.83 -2.57 17.42
N ASP A 53 -17.28 -3.33 18.40
CA ASP A 53 -18.50 -3.00 19.15
C ASP A 53 -18.32 -1.70 19.94
N ASN A 54 -17.18 -1.56 20.64
CA ASN A 54 -16.86 -0.33 21.35
C ASN A 54 -16.65 0.85 20.37
N LEU A 55 -16.04 0.60 19.21
CA LEU A 55 -15.92 1.62 18.16
C LEU A 55 -17.29 2.08 17.64
N VAL A 56 -18.25 1.17 17.47
CA VAL A 56 -19.62 1.48 17.05
C VAL A 56 -20.35 2.28 18.12
N GLU A 57 -20.24 1.89 19.39
CA GLU A 57 -20.84 2.63 20.51
C GLU A 57 -20.30 4.06 20.57
N TRP A 58 -18.98 4.22 20.50
CA TRP A 58 -18.33 5.54 20.46
C TRP A 58 -18.75 6.36 19.23
N ALA A 59 -18.80 5.74 18.04
CA ALA A 59 -19.12 6.40 16.78
C ALA A 59 -20.55 6.92 16.73
N ARG A 60 -21.51 6.24 17.37
CA ARG A 60 -22.90 6.71 17.48
C ARG A 60 -22.98 8.08 18.15
N CYS A 61 -22.14 8.31 19.16
CA CYS A 61 -22.05 9.58 19.91
C CYS A 61 -21.11 10.61 19.24
N ASN A 62 -20.19 10.18 18.38
CA ASN A 62 -19.11 11.01 17.82
C ASN A 62 -19.01 10.91 16.29
N GLN A 63 -20.14 11.00 15.60
CA GLN A 63 -20.24 10.74 14.15
C GLN A 63 -19.30 11.62 13.30
N THR A 64 -19.17 12.91 13.64
CA THR A 64 -18.30 13.83 12.89
C THR A 64 -16.84 13.36 12.92
N GLU A 65 -16.33 12.98 14.09
CA GLU A 65 -14.95 12.50 14.22
C GLU A 65 -14.76 11.13 13.57
N PHE A 66 -15.74 10.24 13.69
CA PHE A 66 -15.74 8.95 13.01
C PHE A 66 -15.57 9.11 11.50
N TYR A 67 -16.42 9.92 10.85
CA TYR A 67 -16.32 10.15 9.41
C TYR A 67 -15.04 10.90 9.01
N ARG A 68 -14.53 11.79 9.87
CA ARG A 68 -13.25 12.47 9.65
C ARG A 68 -12.06 11.50 9.67
N MET A 69 -12.11 10.44 10.47
CA MET A 69 -11.11 9.36 10.46
C MET A 69 -11.30 8.46 9.25
N LEU A 70 -12.53 8.05 8.94
CA LEU A 70 -12.84 7.20 7.79
C LEU A 70 -12.33 7.83 6.48
N ALA A 71 -12.56 9.12 6.27
CA ALA A 71 -12.08 9.85 5.08
C ALA A 71 -10.55 9.82 4.92
N ARG A 72 -9.78 9.67 6.01
CA ARG A 72 -8.32 9.55 5.96
C ARG A 72 -7.84 8.13 5.68
N LEU A 73 -8.65 7.12 6.00
CA LEU A 73 -8.36 5.70 5.74
C LEU A 73 -8.66 5.33 4.30
N MET A 74 -9.62 6.00 3.67
CA MET A 74 -9.95 5.79 2.26
C MET A 74 -8.74 6.11 1.36
N PRO A 75 -8.45 5.27 0.34
CA PRO A 75 -7.48 5.61 -0.70
C PRO A 75 -7.84 6.95 -1.35
N ARG A 76 -6.86 7.83 -1.51
CA ARG A 76 -7.06 9.15 -2.12
C ARG A 76 -7.15 9.10 -3.64
N GLU A 77 -6.50 8.11 -4.23
CA GLU A 77 -6.44 7.89 -5.67
C GLU A 77 -6.86 6.44 -5.94
N ILE A 78 -7.86 6.28 -6.81
CA ILE A 78 -8.30 4.97 -7.28
C ILE A 78 -7.76 4.82 -8.70
N HIS A 79 -6.66 4.08 -8.85
CA HIS A 79 -6.21 3.62 -10.17
C HIS A 79 -7.09 2.43 -10.56
N ALA A 80 -8.23 2.71 -11.18
CA ALA A 80 -9.04 1.70 -11.82
C ALA A 80 -8.48 1.46 -13.22
N ASP A 81 -7.89 0.28 -13.43
CA ASP A 81 -7.64 -0.21 -14.79
C ASP A 81 -8.96 -0.76 -15.32
N VAL A 82 -9.72 0.10 -16.01
CA VAL A 82 -10.99 -0.28 -16.61
C VAL A 82 -10.69 -1.05 -17.90
N ASN A 83 -10.50 -2.35 -17.75
CA ASN A 83 -10.61 -3.28 -18.85
C ASN A 83 -12.10 -3.41 -19.20
N ALA A 84 -12.59 -2.50 -20.05
CA ALA A 84 -13.85 -2.74 -20.74
C ALA A 84 -13.66 -4.04 -21.52
N GLY A 85 -14.38 -5.10 -21.14
CA GLY A 85 -14.26 -6.43 -21.74
C GLY A 85 -14.63 -6.52 -23.22
N THR A 86 -14.80 -5.38 -23.88
CA THR A 86 -15.02 -5.22 -25.31
C THR A 86 -13.94 -4.31 -25.88
N SER A 87 -13.26 -4.80 -26.91
CA SER A 87 -12.25 -4.00 -27.60
C SER A 87 -12.90 -2.94 -28.48
N LEU A 88 -12.21 -1.83 -28.76
CA LEU A 88 -12.66 -0.82 -29.74
C LEU A 88 -12.99 -1.48 -31.09
N VAL A 89 -12.21 -2.49 -31.49
CA VAL A 89 -12.42 -3.24 -32.74
C VAL A 89 -13.77 -3.97 -32.73
N GLU A 90 -14.15 -4.55 -31.60
CA GLU A 90 -15.43 -5.24 -31.45
C GLU A 90 -16.61 -4.26 -31.53
N CYS A 91 -16.48 -3.09 -30.90
CA CYS A 91 -17.48 -2.03 -31.00
C CYS A 91 -17.62 -1.51 -32.44
N LEU A 92 -16.51 -1.33 -33.16
CA LEU A 92 -16.53 -0.88 -34.55
C LEU A 92 -17.21 -1.92 -35.46
N ARG A 93 -16.90 -3.20 -35.27
CA ARG A 93 -17.58 -4.30 -35.99
C ARG A 93 -19.08 -4.30 -35.75
N GLU A 94 -19.50 -4.13 -34.49
CA GLU A 94 -20.93 -4.08 -34.16
C GLU A 94 -21.64 -2.86 -34.79
N ILE A 95 -20.96 -1.71 -34.88
CA ILE A 95 -21.48 -0.52 -35.56
C ILE A 95 -21.63 -0.77 -37.06
N GLU A 96 -20.64 -1.40 -37.69
CA GLU A 96 -20.70 -1.74 -39.12
C GLU A 96 -21.83 -2.74 -39.41
N GLU A 97 -21.98 -3.78 -38.59
CA GLU A 97 -23.05 -4.77 -38.72
C GLU A 97 -24.45 -4.15 -38.55
N ARG A 98 -24.60 -3.18 -37.64
CA ARG A 98 -25.87 -2.45 -37.47
C ARG A 98 -26.17 -1.52 -38.64
N ARG A 99 -25.15 -0.90 -39.23
CA ARG A 99 -25.31 -0.04 -40.42
C ARG A 99 -25.72 -0.85 -41.64
N ALA A 100 -25.07 -2.00 -41.89
CA ALA A 100 -25.42 -2.89 -42.99
C ALA A 100 -26.89 -3.36 -42.92
N LYS A 101 -27.37 -3.74 -41.73
CA LYS A 101 -28.78 -4.15 -41.53
C LYS A 101 -29.80 -3.03 -41.71
N HIS A 102 -29.40 -1.77 -41.54
CA HIS A 102 -30.27 -0.61 -41.76
C HIS A 102 -30.32 -0.19 -43.23
N GLU A 103 -29.31 -0.58 -44.02
CA GLU A 103 -29.24 -0.27 -45.45
C GLU A 103 -29.97 -1.31 -46.33
N GLU A 104 -30.24 -2.49 -45.78
CA GLU A 104 -31.00 -3.58 -46.42
C GLU A 104 -32.53 -3.57 -46.13
N CYS A 105 -33.05 -2.54 -45.44
CA CYS A 105 -34.47 -2.37 -45.10
C CYS A 105 -35.04 -1.13 -45.79
#